data_AF-A0A9D7MUY6-F1
#
_entry.id   AF-A0A9D7MUY6-F1
#
_cell.length_a   1.000
_cell.length_b   1.000
_cell.length_c   1.000
_cell.angle_alpha   90.00
_cell.angle_beta   90.00
_cell.angle_gamma   90.00
#
_symmetry.space_group_name_H-M   'P 1'
#
loop_
_entity.id
_entity.type
_entity.pdbx_description
1 polymer ?
#
loop_
_entity_poly.entity_id
_entity_poly.type
_entity_poly.pdbx_seq_one_letter_code
_entity_poly.pdbx_strand_id
1 'polypeptide(L)'
;MKTLIILYVLLGAIASQQIHAQMQMSNFDCQLISNSNVATSSSFRGSVKPNRTDSSGNNLAPSDSHFPVLVVFVQFKNEANDPRNTWPLDSAPVYLDNVIAKVKNVADNWWDSYDPDTEVLSSHWLEVSRGVFHVISPVPDTLGEGAFSVVLPHEASHSGGAVVGLSPQRNS
;
A
#
# COMPACT_ATOMS: atom_id res chain seq x y z
N MET A 1 47.99 18.69 17.81
CA MET A 1 47.84 17.74 16.68
C MET A 1 46.60 16.86 16.80
N LYS A 2 46.32 16.24 17.96
CA LYS A 2 45.11 15.40 18.15
C LYS A 2 43.76 16.11 17.91
N THR A 3 43.66 17.40 18.22
CA THR A 3 42.45 18.23 18.02
C THR A 3 42.14 18.55 16.55
N LEU A 4 43.14 18.58 15.67
CA LEU A 4 42.94 18.84 14.24
C LEU A 4 42.37 17.64 13.49
N ILE A 5 42.65 16.42 13.97
CA ILE A 5 42.14 15.17 13.37
C ILE A 5 40.63 15.02 13.63
N ILE A 6 40.15 15.39 14.83
CA ILE A 6 38.73 15.32 15.18
C ILE A 6 37.90 16.28 14.32
N LEU A 7 38.43 17.48 14.02
CA LEU A 7 37.74 18.46 13.17
C LEU A 7 37.61 17.96 11.72
N TYR A 8 38.62 17.26 11.20
CA TYR A 8 38.61 16.72 9.84
C TYR A 8 37.65 15.53 9.67
N VAL A 9 37.52 14.68 10.70
CA VAL A 9 36.56 13.56 10.70
C VAL A 9 35.12 14.07 10.79
N LEU A 10 34.85 15.13 11.57
CA LEU A 10 33.51 15.72 11.63
C LEU A 10 33.11 16.41 10.31
N LEU A 11 34.02 17.10 9.62
CA LEU A 11 33.72 17.71 8.32
C LEU A 11 33.44 16.67 7.23
N GLY A 12 34.08 15.50 7.28
CA GLY A 12 33.83 14.41 6.34
C GLY A 12 32.46 13.74 6.51
N ALA A 13 31.93 13.68 7.74
CA ALA A 13 30.65 13.05 8.03
C ALA A 13 29.42 13.89 7.58
N ILE A 14 29.59 15.20 7.38
CA ILE A 14 28.52 16.09 6.91
C ILE A 14 28.41 16.03 5.37
N ALA A 15 29.50 15.71 4.67
CA ALA A 15 29.55 15.67 3.20
C ALA A 15 28.95 14.39 2.57
N SER A 16 28.57 13.39 3.36
CA SER A 16 28.03 12.11 2.86
C SER A 16 26.52 11.92 3.03
N GLN A 17 25.79 12.95 3.46
CA GLN A 17 24.33 12.94 3.36
C GLN A 17 23.89 13.24 1.92
N GLN A 18 24.07 12.27 1.02
CA GLN A 18 23.30 12.26 -0.21
C GLN A 18 21.86 11.90 0.13
N ILE A 19 21.08 12.93 0.44
CA ILE A 19 19.62 12.88 0.41
C ILE A 19 19.24 12.53 -1.02
N HIS A 20 18.99 11.25 -1.27
CA HIS A 20 18.35 10.77 -2.49
C HIS A 20 16.84 11.05 -2.39
N ALA A 21 16.47 12.34 -2.32
CA ALA A 21 15.12 12.77 -2.63
C ALA A 21 15.14 13.13 -4.12
N GLN A 22 14.49 12.29 -4.91
CA GLN A 22 14.57 12.27 -6.36
C GLN A 22 14.22 13.62 -6.99
N MET A 23 15.06 14.01 -7.95
CA MET A 23 14.98 15.22 -8.73
C MET A 23 13.67 15.33 -9.52
N GLN A 24 13.17 16.56 -9.50
CA GLN A 24 12.26 17.23 -10.41
C GLN A 24 12.28 16.70 -11.86
N MET A 25 11.10 16.37 -12.43
CA MET A 25 10.89 16.43 -13.87
C MET A 25 9.55 17.09 -14.20
N SER A 26 9.66 18.24 -14.86
CA SER A 26 8.60 18.86 -15.65
C SER A 26 8.27 17.95 -16.83
N ASN A 27 6.97 17.78 -17.10
CA ASN A 27 6.39 17.00 -18.20
C ASN A 27 6.25 15.50 -17.90
N PHE A 28 5.20 15.16 -17.14
CA PHE A 28 4.65 13.80 -17.19
C PHE A 28 3.99 13.58 -18.55
N ASP A 29 4.77 13.06 -19.49
CA ASP A 29 4.23 12.30 -20.61
C ASP A 29 4.18 10.83 -20.15
N CYS A 30 2.98 10.24 -20.11
CA CYS A 30 2.77 8.84 -19.79
C CYS A 30 3.23 7.95 -20.95
N GLN A 31 4.52 8.00 -21.31
CA GLN A 31 5.05 7.12 -22.35
C GLN A 31 5.33 5.73 -21.76
N LEU A 32 4.79 4.72 -22.44
CA LEU A 32 5.11 3.32 -22.21
C LEU A 32 6.63 3.12 -22.33
N ILE A 33 7.31 2.83 -21.22
CA ILE A 33 8.68 2.33 -21.26
C ILE A 33 8.60 0.86 -21.68
N SER A 34 9.14 0.53 -22.86
CA SER A 34 9.32 -0.84 -23.30
C SER A 34 10.28 -1.54 -22.34
N ASN A 35 9.75 -2.49 -21.56
CA ASN A 35 10.46 -3.24 -20.52
C ASN A 35 11.71 -3.94 -21.08
N SER A 36 12.89 -3.53 -20.63
CA SER A 36 14.12 -4.32 -20.71
C SER A 36 14.59 -4.72 -19.31
N ASN A 37 14.22 -5.94 -18.94
CA ASN A 37 14.91 -6.84 -18.00
C ASN A 37 15.27 -6.32 -16.59
N VAL A 38 14.40 -6.59 -15.61
CA VAL A 38 14.83 -6.92 -14.25
C VAL A 38 13.98 -8.09 -13.72
N ALA A 39 14.53 -9.29 -13.83
CA ALA A 39 14.00 -10.48 -13.17
C ALA A 39 14.44 -10.48 -11.70
N THR A 40 13.49 -10.53 -10.75
CA THR A 40 13.59 -11.22 -9.44
C THR A 40 12.21 -11.27 -8.74
N SER A 41 11.47 -12.34 -9.03
CA SER A 41 10.61 -13.16 -8.14
C SER A 41 9.62 -12.55 -7.12
N SER A 42 9.07 -11.35 -7.29
CA SER A 42 7.84 -10.92 -6.59
C SER A 42 6.76 -10.56 -7.61
N SER A 43 5.60 -11.20 -7.54
CA SER A 43 4.44 -10.93 -8.40
C SER A 43 3.71 -9.63 -8.04
N PHE A 44 4.09 -8.96 -6.96
CA PHE A 44 3.62 -7.64 -6.58
C PHE A 44 4.73 -6.60 -6.83
N ARG A 45 4.90 -6.21 -8.11
CA ARG A 45 5.75 -5.06 -8.48
C ARG A 45 4.93 -4.10 -9.32
N GLY A 46 4.50 -2.99 -8.73
CA GLY A 46 4.22 -1.79 -9.50
C GLY A 46 5.54 -1.30 -10.09
N SER A 47 5.64 -1.17 -11.42
CA SER A 47 6.82 -0.60 -12.09
C SER A 47 6.99 0.90 -11.80
N VAL A 48 5.94 1.53 -11.26
CA VAL A 48 5.87 2.95 -10.94
C VAL A 48 5.47 3.08 -9.48
N LYS A 49 6.24 3.88 -8.72
CA LYS A 49 5.87 4.25 -7.35
C LYS A 49 4.48 4.89 -7.40
N PRO A 50 3.53 4.49 -6.53
CA PRO A 50 2.24 5.17 -6.44
C PRO A 50 2.45 6.68 -6.32
N ASN A 51 1.64 7.45 -7.06
CA ASN A 51 1.77 8.90 -7.04
C ASN A 51 1.49 9.41 -5.63
N ARG A 52 2.17 10.50 -5.25
CA ARG A 52 1.91 11.19 -3.98
C ARG A 52 0.47 11.70 -3.94
N THR A 53 -0.16 11.69 -2.77
CA THR A 53 -1.51 12.23 -2.55
C THR A 53 -1.49 13.60 -1.87
N ASP A 54 -0.31 14.11 -1.50
CA ASP A 54 -0.12 15.42 -0.86
C ASP A 54 0.32 16.51 -1.85
N SER A 55 0.86 16.15 -3.01
CA SER A 55 1.30 17.09 -4.05
C SER A 55 0.97 16.61 -5.45
N SER A 56 0.63 17.54 -6.35
CA SER A 56 0.51 17.32 -7.79
C SER A 56 1.48 18.24 -8.53
N GLY A 57 2.68 17.73 -8.81
CA GLY A 57 3.78 18.51 -9.37
C GLY A 57 4.26 19.59 -8.39
N ASN A 58 4.15 20.85 -8.78
CA ASN A 58 4.55 22.00 -7.95
C ASN A 58 3.42 22.51 -7.04
N ASN A 59 2.22 21.97 -7.16
CA ASN A 59 1.06 22.40 -6.38
C ASN A 59 0.77 21.40 -5.26
N LEU A 60 0.19 21.89 -4.17
CA LEU A 60 -0.45 21.02 -3.18
C LEU A 60 -1.60 20.27 -3.86
N ALA A 61 -1.73 18.98 -3.54
CA ALA A 61 -2.88 18.22 -3.99
C ALA A 61 -4.16 18.75 -3.31
N PRO A 62 -5.34 18.63 -3.95
CA PRO A 62 -6.61 18.87 -3.29
C PRO A 62 -6.69 18.18 -1.93
N SER A 63 -7.33 18.81 -0.95
CA SER A 63 -7.38 18.31 0.44
C SER A 63 -8.01 16.92 0.54
N ASP A 64 -8.87 16.55 -0.40
CA ASP A 64 -9.55 15.25 -0.53
C ASP A 64 -8.78 14.21 -1.37
N SER A 65 -7.59 14.54 -1.90
CA SER A 65 -6.81 13.61 -2.73
C SER A 65 -6.37 12.38 -1.94
N HIS A 66 -6.73 11.19 -2.42
CA HIS A 66 -6.36 9.91 -1.82
C HIS A 66 -6.32 8.82 -2.90
N PHE A 67 -5.73 7.67 -2.56
CA PHE A 67 -5.75 6.48 -3.39
C PHE A 67 -6.87 5.53 -2.92
N PRO A 68 -7.94 5.32 -3.72
CA PRO A 68 -9.05 4.46 -3.32
C PRO A 68 -8.64 2.99 -3.39
N VAL A 69 -8.87 2.24 -2.30
CA VAL A 69 -8.59 0.79 -2.24
C VAL A 69 -9.81 0.03 -1.78
N LEU A 70 -10.27 -0.90 -2.62
CA LEU A 70 -11.32 -1.84 -2.28
C LEU A 70 -10.70 -3.09 -1.66
N VAL A 71 -11.05 -3.38 -0.40
CA VAL A 71 -10.65 -4.63 0.27
C VAL A 71 -11.83 -5.59 0.32
N VAL A 72 -11.62 -6.83 -0.14
CA VAL A 72 -12.65 -7.86 -0.15
C VAL A 72 -12.08 -9.14 0.47
N PHE A 73 -12.72 -9.59 1.54
CA PHE A 73 -12.48 -10.88 2.19
C PHE A 73 -13.36 -11.94 1.54
N VAL A 74 -12.75 -13.00 1.06
CA VAL A 74 -13.43 -14.08 0.35
C VAL A 74 -13.27 -15.36 1.16
N GLN A 75 -14.39 -15.96 1.58
CA GLN A 75 -14.44 -17.25 2.24
C GLN A 75 -15.11 -18.29 1.33
N PHE A 76 -14.63 -19.52 1.34
CA PHE A 76 -15.27 -20.63 0.61
C PHE A 76 -16.22 -21.43 1.51
N LYS A 77 -17.26 -22.04 0.90
CA LYS A 77 -18.36 -22.70 1.62
C LYS A 77 -17.98 -23.79 2.63
N ASN A 78 -16.85 -24.49 2.44
CA ASN A 78 -16.32 -25.44 3.42
C ASN A 78 -14.87 -25.13 3.82
N GLU A 79 -14.52 -23.86 3.92
CA GLU A 79 -13.25 -23.49 4.51
C GLU A 79 -13.18 -23.93 5.98
N ALA A 80 -12.03 -24.43 6.42
CA ALA A 80 -11.87 -24.84 7.81
C ALA A 80 -12.02 -23.62 8.73
N ASN A 81 -12.73 -23.77 9.84
CA ASN A 81 -12.91 -22.67 10.79
C ASN A 81 -11.55 -22.18 11.32
N ASP A 82 -11.36 -20.87 11.39
CA ASP A 82 -10.14 -20.29 11.97
C ASP A 82 -10.05 -20.67 13.46
N PRO A 83 -8.96 -21.32 13.91
CA PRO A 83 -8.80 -21.74 15.30
C PRO A 83 -8.77 -20.57 16.29
N ARG A 84 -8.52 -19.34 15.82
CA ARG A 84 -8.51 -18.13 16.65
C ARG A 84 -9.86 -17.41 16.68
N ASN A 85 -10.85 -17.90 15.93
CA ASN A 85 -12.17 -17.28 15.77
C ASN A 85 -12.11 -15.81 15.30
N THR A 86 -11.04 -15.44 14.58
CA THR A 86 -10.88 -14.11 13.98
C THR A 86 -11.59 -14.00 12.64
N TRP A 87 -11.82 -15.13 11.96
CA TRP A 87 -12.66 -15.23 10.78
C TRP A 87 -13.60 -16.44 10.90
N PRO A 88 -14.75 -16.26 11.58
CA PRO A 88 -15.71 -17.35 11.79
C PRO A 88 -16.25 -17.89 10.46
N LEU A 89 -16.65 -19.17 10.47
CA LEU A 89 -17.29 -19.80 9.30
C LEU A 89 -18.59 -19.10 8.92
N ASP A 90 -18.82 -18.94 7.61
CA ASP A 90 -19.99 -18.32 7.00
C ASP A 90 -20.24 -16.87 7.46
N SER A 91 -19.20 -16.18 7.90
CA SER A 91 -19.28 -14.85 8.51
C SER A 91 -18.12 -13.96 8.07
N ALA A 92 -18.31 -12.65 8.23
CA ALA A 92 -17.24 -11.69 8.03
C ALA A 92 -16.12 -11.85 9.09
N PRO A 93 -14.87 -11.49 8.77
CA PRO A 93 -13.82 -11.38 9.78
C PRO A 93 -14.20 -10.37 10.86
N VAL A 94 -13.83 -10.65 12.12
CA VAL A 94 -14.15 -9.77 13.26
C VAL A 94 -13.44 -8.41 13.20
N TYR A 95 -12.42 -8.32 12.36
CA TYR A 95 -11.62 -7.11 12.14
C TYR A 95 -11.99 -6.39 10.84
N LEU A 96 -13.09 -6.76 10.16
CA LEU A 96 -13.50 -6.18 8.87
C LEU A 96 -13.47 -4.64 8.90
N ASP A 97 -14.02 -4.07 9.96
CA ASP A 97 -14.21 -2.62 10.12
C ASP A 97 -12.90 -1.90 10.43
N ASN A 98 -11.88 -2.64 10.90
CA ASN A 98 -10.60 -2.11 11.35
C ASN A 98 -9.53 -2.09 10.24
N VAL A 99 -9.89 -2.47 9.01
CA VAL A 99 -8.90 -2.73 7.96
C VAL A 99 -8.44 -1.45 7.27
N ILE A 100 -9.34 -0.53 6.97
CA ILE A 100 -9.06 0.62 6.11
C ILE A 100 -9.90 1.83 6.53
N ALA A 101 -9.27 3.01 6.53
CA ALA A 101 -9.95 4.27 6.80
C ALA A 101 -11.03 4.55 5.77
N LYS A 102 -12.18 5.04 6.23
CA LYS A 102 -13.33 5.44 5.39
C LYS A 102 -13.31 6.92 5.02
N VAL A 103 -12.60 7.72 5.82
CA VAL A 103 -12.49 9.17 5.65
C VAL A 103 -11.03 9.53 5.67
N LYS A 104 -10.62 10.42 4.75
CA LYS A 104 -9.29 11.01 4.80
C LYS A 104 -9.17 11.91 6.01
N ASN A 105 -8.33 11.52 6.95
CA ASN A 105 -7.93 12.36 8.06
C ASN A 105 -6.61 13.06 7.72
N VAL A 106 -6.57 14.37 7.96
CA VAL A 106 -5.40 15.21 7.74
C VAL A 106 -5.13 15.93 9.06
N ALA A 107 -4.51 15.19 9.99
CA ALA A 107 -4.09 15.76 11.26
C ALA A 107 -2.84 16.64 11.06
N ASP A 108 -2.58 17.55 12.01
CA ASP A 108 -1.38 18.40 11.99
C ASP A 108 -0.08 17.58 12.00
N ASN A 109 -0.13 16.41 12.64
CA ASN A 109 0.93 15.41 12.61
C ASN A 109 0.46 14.21 11.78
N TRP A 110 1.18 13.90 10.70
CA TRP A 110 0.84 12.77 9.83
C TRP A 110 0.88 11.43 10.58
N TRP A 111 1.71 11.32 11.64
CA TRP A 111 1.78 10.11 12.47
C TRP A 111 0.45 9.78 13.16
N ASP A 112 -0.36 10.81 13.45
CA ASP A 112 -1.63 10.70 14.17
C ASP A 112 -2.85 10.75 13.24
N SER A 113 -2.64 10.68 11.92
CA SER A 113 -3.76 10.76 10.97
C SER A 113 -4.61 9.49 10.94
N TYR A 114 -4.04 8.31 11.20
CA TYR A 114 -4.82 7.06 11.22
C TYR A 114 -4.44 6.22 12.43
N ASP A 115 -5.44 5.60 13.06
CA ASP A 115 -5.22 4.72 14.20
C ASP A 115 -4.71 3.35 13.70
N PRO A 116 -3.52 2.88 14.11
CA PRO A 116 -3.00 1.59 13.68
C PRO A 116 -3.85 0.39 14.14
N ASP A 117 -4.74 0.55 15.12
CA ASP A 117 -5.60 -0.52 15.62
C ASP A 117 -6.96 -0.59 14.89
N THR A 118 -7.42 0.51 14.27
CA THR A 118 -8.72 0.59 13.59
C THR A 118 -8.64 0.93 12.10
N GLU A 119 -7.47 1.33 11.59
CA GLU A 119 -7.28 1.75 10.19
C GLU A 119 -5.96 1.18 9.66
N VAL A 120 -5.72 -0.10 9.93
CA VAL A 120 -4.42 -0.77 9.80
C VAL A 120 -3.75 -0.51 8.44
N LEU A 121 -4.48 -0.69 7.34
CA LEU A 121 -3.94 -0.52 5.99
C LEU A 121 -3.59 0.95 5.69
N SER A 122 -4.47 1.87 6.08
CA SER A 122 -4.30 3.30 5.86
C SER A 122 -3.13 3.84 6.68
N SER A 123 -3.04 3.45 7.96
CA SER A 123 -1.94 3.77 8.86
C SER A 123 -0.61 3.24 8.32
N HIS A 124 -0.56 1.98 7.91
CA HIS A 124 0.64 1.36 7.34
C HIS A 124 1.18 2.13 6.12
N TRP A 125 0.32 2.44 5.15
CA TRP A 125 0.75 3.14 3.94
C TRP A 125 1.14 4.59 4.20
N LEU A 126 0.49 5.25 5.16
CA LEU A 126 0.85 6.59 5.57
C LEU A 126 2.23 6.59 6.26
N GLU A 127 2.53 5.60 7.09
CA GLU A 127 3.83 5.44 7.74
C GLU A 127 4.96 5.20 6.74
N VAL A 128 4.78 4.20 5.86
CA VAL A 128 5.78 3.85 4.83
C VAL A 128 6.07 5.04 3.93
N SER A 129 5.05 5.87 3.66
CA SER A 129 5.17 7.04 2.81
C SER A 129 5.64 8.30 3.56
N ARG A 130 5.72 8.28 4.89
CA ARG A 130 6.00 9.47 5.73
C ARG A 130 4.99 10.60 5.50
N GLY A 131 3.71 10.26 5.43
CA GLY A 131 2.61 11.22 5.32
C GLY A 131 2.26 11.65 3.89
N VAL A 132 2.88 11.06 2.86
CA VAL A 132 2.66 11.52 1.47
C VAL A 132 1.66 10.68 0.67
N PHE A 133 1.21 9.55 1.21
CA PHE A 133 0.33 8.60 0.53
C PHE A 133 -0.81 8.14 1.44
N HIS A 134 -2.02 8.63 1.15
CA HIS A 134 -3.25 8.28 1.86
C HIS A 134 -4.00 7.20 1.08
N VAL A 135 -4.26 6.07 1.73
CA VAL A 135 -5.09 4.96 1.22
C VAL A 135 -6.42 4.96 1.94
N ILE A 136 -7.53 5.10 1.20
CA ILE A 136 -8.89 5.24 1.77
C ILE A 136 -9.85 4.29 1.05
N SER A 137 -10.88 3.82 1.74
CA SER A 137 -11.95 3.05 1.12
C SER A 137 -12.70 3.89 0.07
N PRO A 138 -13.08 3.33 -1.09
CA PRO A 138 -14.00 4.01 -2.00
C PRO A 138 -15.44 4.09 -1.45
N VAL A 139 -15.73 3.41 -0.33
CA VAL A 139 -17.05 3.39 0.29
C VAL A 139 -17.19 4.60 1.24
N PRO A 140 -18.22 5.42 1.06
CA PRO A 140 -18.52 6.50 2.01
C PRO A 140 -18.80 5.96 3.41
N ASP A 141 -18.39 6.70 4.43
CA ASP A 141 -18.60 6.35 5.85
C ASP A 141 -20.07 6.07 6.20
N THR A 142 -21.00 6.67 5.47
CA THR A 142 -22.45 6.51 5.68
C THR A 142 -23.04 5.24 5.08
N LEU A 143 -22.30 4.48 4.26
CA LEU A 143 -22.81 3.36 3.48
C LEU A 143 -22.33 1.98 3.92
N GLY A 144 -21.49 1.89 4.95
CA GLY A 144 -21.16 0.63 5.58
C GLY A 144 -19.69 0.50 5.98
N GLU A 145 -19.23 -0.75 6.02
CA GLU A 145 -17.89 -1.12 6.41
C GLU A 145 -16.89 -0.79 5.29
N GLY A 146 -15.72 -0.27 5.66
CA GLY A 146 -14.70 0.18 4.70
C GLY A 146 -14.14 -0.97 3.85
N ALA A 147 -14.37 -2.21 4.26
CA ALA A 147 -14.05 -3.44 3.57
C ALA A 147 -15.29 -4.34 3.44
N PHE A 148 -15.23 -5.30 2.52
CA PHE A 148 -16.33 -6.22 2.24
C PHE A 148 -15.98 -7.66 2.59
N SER A 149 -17.00 -8.45 2.91
CA SER A 149 -16.87 -9.90 3.03
C SER A 149 -17.87 -10.61 2.13
N VAL A 150 -17.42 -11.67 1.47
CA VAL A 150 -18.25 -12.53 0.62
C VAL A 150 -17.95 -14.00 0.90
N VAL A 151 -19.01 -14.79 1.10
CA VAL A 151 -18.94 -16.25 1.16
C VAL A 151 -19.33 -16.79 -0.21
N LEU A 152 -18.40 -17.46 -0.87
CA LEU A 152 -18.64 -18.07 -2.17
C LEU A 152 -19.38 -19.41 -2.00
N PRO A 153 -20.35 -19.73 -2.88
CA PRO A 153 -21.15 -20.95 -2.76
C PRO A 153 -20.37 -22.23 -3.12
N HIS A 154 -19.14 -22.10 -3.61
CA HIS A 154 -18.30 -23.18 -4.10
C HIS A 154 -17.13 -23.45 -3.15
N GLU A 155 -16.58 -24.66 -3.27
CA GLU A 155 -15.37 -25.09 -2.56
C GLU A 155 -14.14 -24.37 -3.07
N ALA A 156 -13.12 -24.23 -2.22
CA ALA A 156 -11.81 -23.70 -2.64
C ALA A 156 -11.20 -24.51 -3.81
N SER A 157 -11.45 -25.82 -3.85
CA SER A 157 -11.00 -26.70 -4.93
C SER A 157 -11.65 -26.41 -6.28
N HIS A 158 -12.84 -25.79 -6.30
CA HIS A 158 -13.51 -25.37 -7.52
C HIS A 158 -12.75 -24.25 -8.24
N SER A 159 -12.02 -23.43 -7.48
CA SER A 159 -11.20 -22.32 -7.99
C SER A 159 -9.84 -22.78 -8.56
N GLY A 160 -9.54 -24.08 -8.50
CA GLY A 160 -8.25 -24.70 -8.88
C GLY A 160 -7.83 -24.58 -10.35
N GLY A 161 -8.52 -23.78 -11.17
CA GLY A 161 -8.17 -23.47 -12.56
C GLY A 161 -7.60 -22.06 -12.79
N ALA A 162 -7.70 -21.16 -11.82
CA ALA A 162 -7.09 -19.82 -11.89
C ALA A 162 -5.84 -19.77 -11.01
N VAL A 163 -4.95 -20.75 -11.17
CA VAL A 163 -3.55 -20.46 -10.89
C VAL A 163 -3.19 -19.37 -11.90
N VAL A 164 -2.89 -18.15 -11.43
CA VAL A 164 -2.09 -17.19 -12.20
C VAL A 164 -0.68 -17.78 -12.28
N GLY A 165 -0.57 -18.89 -12.99
CA GLY A 165 0.64 -19.57 -13.34
C GLY A 165 0.86 -19.18 -14.78
N LEU A 166 1.83 -18.28 -14.99
CA LEU A 166 2.43 -18.10 -16.30
C LEU A 166 3.05 -19.45 -16.68
N SER A 167 2.26 -20.28 -17.37
CA SER A 167 2.76 -21.47 -18.03
C SER A 167 3.73 -21.01 -19.10
N PRO A 168 5.03 -21.32 -19.01
CA PRO A 168 5.94 -21.04 -20.10
C PRO A 168 5.57 -22.01 -21.21
N GLN A 169 4.87 -21.50 -22.23
CA GLN A 169 4.79 -22.19 -23.52
C GLN A 169 6.22 -22.34 -24.05
N ARG A 170 6.82 -23.51 -23.84
CA ARG A 170 7.99 -23.96 -24.60
C ARG A 170 7.49 -24.31 -25.99
N ASN A 171 7.76 -23.44 -26.95
CA ASN A 171 7.70 -23.82 -28.36
C ASN A 171 8.84 -24.81 -28.64
N SER A 172 8.43 -25.95 -29.19
CA SER A 172 9.27 -26.95 -29.84
C SER A 172 10.09 -26.36 -30.99
#